data_AF-A0A9Q1HMG9-F1
#
_entry.id   AF-A0A9Q1HMG9-F1
#
_cell.length_a   1.000
_cell.length_b   1.000
_cell.length_c   1.000
_cell.angle_alpha   90.00
_cell.angle_beta   90.00
_cell.angle_gamma   90.00
#
_symmetry.space_group_name_H-M   'P 1'
#
loop_
_entity.id
_entity.type
_entity.pdbx_description
1 polymer ?
#
loop_
_entity_poly.entity_id
_entity_poly.type
_entity_poly.pdbx_seq_one_letter_code
_entity_poly.pdbx_strand_id
1 'polypeptide(L)'
;QTGSGSPGPDPQTEKGSRSESIGKTVLYIKEKIKQESSAERTINLFHCLNELNDNSAVEEIQNSLRSGKLSDKELEPHQCSALAFVLLMSEEVLDEFDLKTYNTSKAGRHRLVPVVRNCRKAILNSCDLREKSCEILASALQSSNSPLRDLDLSFNYLGDAGVKLLCAGLMSPNCKLQRL
;
A
#
# COMPACT_ATOMS: atom_id res chain seq x y z
N GLN A 1 65.84 -12.33 3.99
CA GLN A 1 64.47 -12.16 3.48
C GLN A 1 63.52 -12.46 4.63
N THR A 2 63.06 -11.42 5.32
CA THR A 2 62.06 -11.51 6.39
C THR A 2 60.72 -11.13 5.76
N GLY A 3 59.87 -12.12 5.49
CA GLY A 3 58.54 -11.89 4.96
C GLY A 3 57.61 -11.40 6.08
N SER A 4 57.31 -10.11 6.08
CA SER A 4 56.22 -9.54 6.89
C SER A 4 54.89 -9.88 6.22
N GLY A 5 54.21 -10.91 6.71
CA GLY A 5 52.82 -11.18 6.38
C GLY A 5 51.92 -10.11 7.02
N SER A 6 51.30 -9.28 6.20
CA SER A 6 50.27 -8.34 6.65
C SER A 6 49.05 -9.11 7.17
N PRO A 7 48.43 -8.72 8.31
CA PRO A 7 47.19 -9.34 8.76
C PRO A 7 46.08 -8.99 7.76
N GLY A 8 45.36 -10.00 7.27
CA GLY A 8 44.14 -9.78 6.50
C GLY A 8 43.08 -9.06 7.35
N PRO A 9 42.15 -8.32 6.73
CA PRO A 9 41.13 -7.56 7.46
C PRO A 9 40.28 -8.49 8.34
N ASP A 10 40.08 -8.05 9.58
CA ASP A 10 39.39 -8.78 10.64
C ASP A 10 37.87 -8.92 10.31
N PRO A 11 37.29 -10.13 10.24
CA PRO A 11 35.90 -10.37 9.82
C PRO A 11 34.83 -9.64 10.67
N GLN A 12 35.18 -9.19 11.88
CA GLN A 12 34.29 -8.41 12.74
C GLN A 12 34.08 -6.96 12.24
N THR A 13 35.04 -6.41 11.49
CA THR A 13 34.97 -5.03 10.97
C THR A 13 33.99 -4.89 9.80
N GLU A 14 33.86 -5.93 8.96
CA GLU A 14 32.94 -5.92 7.81
C GLU A 14 31.46 -6.06 8.21
N LYS A 15 31.15 -6.84 9.25
CA LYS A 15 29.78 -7.00 9.77
C LYS A 15 29.24 -5.69 10.37
N GLY A 16 30.08 -4.95 11.11
CA GLY A 16 29.71 -3.64 11.67
C GLY A 16 29.42 -2.59 10.61
N SER A 17 30.30 -2.47 9.60
CA SER A 17 30.14 -1.57 8.46
C SER A 17 28.87 -1.86 7.64
N ARG A 18 28.58 -3.14 7.39
CA ARG A 18 27.39 -3.56 6.63
C ARG A 18 26.09 -3.28 7.38
N SER A 19 26.06 -3.52 8.70
CA SER A 19 24.90 -3.22 9.53
C SER A 19 24.60 -1.71 9.60
N GLU A 20 25.65 -0.88 9.67
CA GLU A 20 25.50 0.58 9.67
C GLU A 20 24.99 1.11 8.31
N SER A 21 25.47 0.51 7.21
CA SER A 21 25.00 0.81 5.85
C SER A 21 23.51 0.47 5.67
N ILE A 22 23.08 -0.70 6.15
CA ILE A 22 21.66 -1.12 6.11
C ILE A 22 20.78 -0.15 6.89
N GLY A 23 21.20 0.27 8.09
CA GLY A 23 20.45 1.24 8.90
C GLY A 23 20.24 2.59 8.18
N LYS A 24 21.27 3.09 7.47
CA LYS A 24 21.17 4.31 6.66
C LYS A 24 20.19 4.14 5.49
N THR A 25 20.21 2.99 4.82
CA THR A 25 19.25 2.68 3.74
C THR A 25 17.82 2.64 4.25
N VAL A 26 17.57 2.00 5.40
CA VAL A 26 16.24 1.95 6.03
C VAL A 26 15.72 3.35 6.34
N LEU A 27 16.54 4.21 6.95
CA LEU A 27 16.15 5.60 7.25
C LEU A 27 15.83 6.39 5.99
N TYR A 28 16.64 6.23 4.93
CA TYR A 28 16.38 6.87 3.64
C TYR A 28 15.04 6.43 3.04
N ILE A 29 14.73 5.13 3.08
CA ILE A 29 13.45 4.61 2.55
C ILE A 29 12.28 5.15 3.37
N LYS A 30 12.38 5.20 4.71
CA LYS A 30 11.34 5.78 5.58
C LYS A 30 11.08 7.25 5.26
N GLU A 31 12.11 8.05 5.04
CA GLU A 31 11.94 9.43 4.60
C GLU A 31 11.36 9.54 3.19
N LYS A 32 11.77 8.65 2.28
CA LYS A 32 11.21 8.61 0.92
C LYS A 32 9.72 8.28 0.92
N ILE A 33 9.27 7.37 1.78
CA ILE A 33 7.85 7.01 1.95
C ILE A 33 7.01 8.20 2.35
N LYS A 34 7.50 9.05 3.27
CA LYS A 34 6.79 10.26 3.72
C LYS A 34 6.57 11.28 2.60
N GLN A 35 7.49 11.34 1.63
CA GLN A 35 7.50 12.31 0.54
C GLN A 35 6.89 11.78 -0.77
N GLU A 36 6.93 10.47 -0.98
CA GLU A 36 6.39 9.83 -2.19
C GLU A 36 4.88 10.05 -2.27
N SER A 37 4.36 10.38 -3.44
CA SER A 37 2.95 10.71 -3.69
C SER A 37 2.16 9.55 -4.31
N SER A 38 2.83 8.60 -4.97
CA SER A 38 2.23 7.45 -5.62
C SER A 38 1.99 6.31 -4.62
N ALA A 39 0.73 5.86 -4.52
CA ALA A 39 0.35 4.73 -3.67
C ALA A 39 1.15 3.46 -4.02
N GLU A 40 1.27 3.14 -5.31
CA GLU A 40 1.99 1.95 -5.77
C GLU A 40 3.49 2.02 -5.45
N ARG A 41 4.12 3.18 -5.67
CA ARG A 41 5.54 3.36 -5.30
C ARG A 41 5.73 3.25 -3.79
N THR A 42 4.85 3.83 -3.00
CA THR A 42 4.94 3.72 -1.53
C THR A 42 4.74 2.27 -1.06
N ILE A 43 3.80 1.51 -1.65
CA ILE A 43 3.65 0.07 -1.39
C ILE A 43 4.95 -0.67 -1.70
N ASN A 44 5.57 -0.39 -2.85
CA ASN A 44 6.86 -0.99 -3.21
C ASN A 44 7.99 -0.61 -2.23
N LEU A 45 7.99 0.62 -1.71
CA LEU A 45 8.95 1.02 -0.68
C LEU A 45 8.71 0.30 0.65
N PHE A 46 7.46 0.01 1.02
CA PHE A 46 7.15 -0.84 2.16
C PHE A 46 7.60 -2.29 1.94
N HIS A 47 7.46 -2.84 0.73
CA HIS A 47 8.08 -4.11 0.38
C HIS A 47 9.59 -4.07 0.59
N CYS A 48 10.29 -3.02 0.14
CA CYS A 48 11.72 -2.87 0.38
C CYS A 48 12.07 -2.86 1.88
N LEU A 49 11.29 -2.17 2.73
CA LEU A 49 11.51 -2.19 4.18
C LEU A 49 11.31 -3.59 4.78
N ASN A 50 10.27 -4.30 4.35
CA ASN A 50 9.98 -5.66 4.79
C ASN A 50 11.13 -6.63 4.41
N GLU A 51 11.67 -6.52 3.19
CA GLU A 51 12.84 -7.32 2.75
C GLU A 51 14.13 -6.96 3.53
N LEU A 52 14.23 -5.72 4.02
CA LEU A 52 15.30 -5.29 4.92
C LEU A 52 15.04 -5.66 6.39
N ASN A 53 13.96 -6.42 6.65
CA ASN A 53 13.53 -6.87 7.97
C ASN A 53 13.15 -5.73 8.93
N ASP A 54 12.74 -4.56 8.39
CA ASP A 54 12.20 -3.44 9.14
C ASP A 54 10.66 -3.42 9.02
N ASN A 55 10.01 -4.01 10.03
CA ASN A 55 8.55 -4.10 10.10
C ASN A 55 7.93 -3.05 11.02
N SER A 56 8.71 -2.04 11.45
CA SER A 56 8.29 -1.12 12.51
C SER A 56 7.02 -0.34 12.13
N ALA A 57 6.88 0.03 10.85
CA ALA A 57 5.70 0.74 10.35
C ALA A 57 4.45 -0.15 10.30
N VAL A 58 4.63 -1.45 10.00
CA VAL A 58 3.55 -2.44 10.01
C VAL A 58 3.08 -2.68 11.44
N GLU A 59 4.02 -2.87 12.37
CA GLU A 59 3.72 -3.07 13.80
C GLU A 59 3.02 -1.86 14.41
N GLU A 60 3.43 -0.63 14.07
CA GLU A 60 2.78 0.60 14.54
C GLU A 60 1.29 0.63 14.14
N ILE A 61 0.98 0.26 12.89
CA ILE A 61 -0.39 0.27 12.38
C ILE A 61 -1.20 -0.90 12.92
N GLN A 62 -0.62 -2.10 13.02
CA GLN A 62 -1.28 -3.25 13.64
C GLN A 62 -1.60 -2.98 15.12
N ASN A 63 -0.71 -2.33 15.86
CA ASN A 63 -0.97 -1.91 17.24
C ASN A 63 -2.06 -0.84 17.33
N SER A 64 -2.09 0.09 16.37
CA SER A 64 -3.15 1.10 16.26
C SER A 64 -4.51 0.48 15.93
N LEU A 65 -4.57 -0.50 15.02
CA LEU A 65 -5.75 -1.30 14.69
C LEU A 65 -6.25 -2.08 15.91
N ARG A 66 -5.37 -2.84 16.58
CA ARG A 66 -5.71 -3.69 17.73
C ARG A 66 -6.20 -2.91 18.95
N SER A 67 -5.68 -1.70 19.15
CA SER A 67 -6.10 -0.85 20.26
C SER A 67 -7.42 -0.12 20.03
N GLY A 68 -8.06 -0.29 18.84
CA GLY A 68 -9.29 0.40 18.48
C GLY A 68 -9.13 1.91 18.27
N LYS A 69 -7.90 2.44 18.34
CA LYS A 69 -7.61 3.88 18.32
C LYS A 69 -7.72 4.54 16.95
N LEU A 70 -7.93 3.78 15.88
CA LEU A 70 -8.04 4.33 14.53
C LEU A 70 -9.34 5.07 14.26
N SER A 71 -10.41 4.81 15.03
CA SER A 71 -11.67 5.53 14.83
C SER A 71 -11.58 7.01 15.18
N ASP A 72 -10.71 7.36 16.14
CA ASP A 72 -10.73 8.70 16.76
C ASP A 72 -9.62 9.61 16.24
N LYS A 73 -8.57 9.05 15.60
CA LYS A 73 -7.42 9.81 15.10
C LYS A 73 -7.41 9.84 13.58
N GLU A 74 -7.27 11.03 13.01
CA GLU A 74 -7.04 11.17 11.57
C GLU A 74 -5.70 10.50 11.18
N LEU A 75 -5.75 9.58 10.22
CA LEU A 75 -4.60 8.89 9.66
C LEU A 75 -3.88 9.79 8.66
N GLU A 76 -2.56 9.89 8.80
CA GLU A 76 -1.72 10.55 7.82
C GLU A 76 -1.65 9.74 6.50
N PRO A 77 -1.39 10.38 5.34
CA PRO A 77 -1.37 9.66 4.06
C PRO A 77 -0.37 8.50 3.99
N HIS A 78 0.79 8.61 4.65
CA HIS A 78 1.78 7.54 4.69
C HIS A 78 1.32 6.37 5.58
N GLN A 79 0.58 6.65 6.67
CA GLN A 79 -0.02 5.61 7.51
C GLN A 79 -1.11 4.86 6.75
N CYS A 80 -1.90 5.56 5.94
CA CYS A 80 -2.85 4.94 5.01
C CYS A 80 -2.16 4.02 4.00
N SER A 81 -0.96 4.39 3.53
CA SER A 81 -0.20 3.54 2.60
C SER A 81 0.32 2.27 3.27
N ALA A 82 0.80 2.35 4.51
CA ALA A 82 1.19 1.16 5.25
C ALA A 82 0.00 0.30 5.65
N LEU A 83 -1.15 0.89 5.98
CA LEU A 83 -2.39 0.14 6.18
C LEU A 83 -2.81 -0.59 4.90
N ALA A 84 -2.77 0.09 3.75
CA ALA A 84 -3.03 -0.54 2.46
C ALA A 84 -2.06 -1.70 2.19
N PHE A 85 -0.77 -1.53 2.47
CA PHE A 85 0.22 -2.60 2.37
C PHE A 85 -0.16 -3.80 3.25
N VAL A 86 -0.44 -3.59 4.53
CA VAL A 86 -0.83 -4.68 5.46
C VAL A 86 -2.06 -5.43 4.95
N LEU A 87 -3.10 -4.71 4.51
CA LEU A 87 -4.33 -5.31 3.99
C LEU A 87 -4.11 -6.05 2.66
N LEU A 88 -3.20 -5.57 1.81
CA LEU A 88 -2.85 -6.23 0.54
C LEU A 88 -1.97 -7.47 0.70
N MET A 89 -1.16 -7.51 1.75
CA MET A 89 -0.28 -8.63 2.06
C MET A 89 -0.96 -9.72 2.89
N SER A 90 -2.18 -9.48 3.36
CA SER A 90 -2.98 -10.45 4.09
C SER A 90 -3.38 -11.62 3.18
N GLU A 91 -3.18 -12.85 3.65
CA GLU A 91 -3.72 -14.06 3.01
C GLU A 91 -5.25 -14.11 3.05
N GLU A 92 -5.84 -13.49 4.09
CA GLU A 92 -7.29 -13.37 4.23
C GLU A 92 -7.81 -12.23 3.36
N VAL A 93 -8.82 -12.55 2.54
CA VAL A 93 -9.58 -11.59 1.74
C VAL A 93 -10.61 -10.89 2.62
N LEU A 94 -10.66 -9.57 2.57
CA LEU A 94 -11.67 -8.79 3.29
C LEU A 94 -13.07 -9.02 2.71
N ASP A 95 -14.07 -9.28 3.56
CA ASP A 95 -15.45 -9.38 3.08
C ASP A 95 -15.97 -8.01 2.60
N GLU A 96 -15.69 -6.95 3.37
CA GLU A 96 -16.08 -5.59 3.04
C GLU A 96 -14.95 -4.59 3.35
N PHE A 97 -14.72 -3.69 2.41
CA PHE A 97 -13.84 -2.54 2.55
C PHE A 97 -14.65 -1.26 2.33
N ASP A 98 -15.02 -0.60 3.42
CA ASP A 98 -15.63 0.75 3.37
C ASP A 98 -14.55 1.81 3.60
N LEU A 99 -14.27 2.60 2.57
CA LEU A 99 -13.23 3.63 2.65
C LEU A 99 -13.59 4.74 3.67
N LYS A 100 -14.88 4.94 3.97
CA LYS A 100 -15.33 5.96 4.92
C LYS A 100 -15.11 5.57 6.37
N THR A 101 -14.83 4.30 6.69
CA THR A 101 -14.49 3.89 8.06
C THR A 101 -13.11 4.40 8.49
N TYR A 102 -12.29 4.86 7.54
CA TYR A 102 -10.96 5.38 7.80
C TYR A 102 -10.99 6.91 7.81
N ASN A 103 -10.80 7.49 8.98
CA ASN A 103 -10.69 8.93 9.13
C ASN A 103 -9.35 9.41 8.55
N THR A 104 -9.36 10.00 7.35
CA THR A 104 -8.16 10.51 6.68
C THR A 104 -8.50 11.54 5.60
N SER A 105 -7.52 12.39 5.29
CA SER A 105 -7.54 13.32 4.16
C SER A 105 -7.79 12.65 2.80
N LYS A 106 -8.10 13.45 1.78
CA LYS A 106 -8.23 13.00 0.38
C LYS A 106 -7.00 12.22 -0.11
N ALA A 107 -5.81 12.67 0.27
CA ALA A 107 -4.57 12.00 -0.09
C ALA A 107 -4.50 10.60 0.54
N GLY A 108 -4.84 10.47 1.82
CA GLY A 108 -4.89 9.18 2.51
C GLY A 108 -5.95 8.24 1.93
N ARG A 109 -7.14 8.76 1.59
CA ARG A 109 -8.17 7.98 0.90
C ARG A 109 -7.66 7.37 -0.40
N HIS A 110 -6.96 8.16 -1.21
CA HIS A 110 -6.34 7.67 -2.45
C HIS A 110 -5.30 6.56 -2.19
N ARG A 111 -4.59 6.59 -1.05
CA ARG A 111 -3.64 5.53 -0.67
C ARG A 111 -4.30 4.22 -0.28
N LEU A 112 -5.55 4.24 0.14
CA LEU A 112 -6.31 3.06 0.50
C LEU A 112 -7.05 2.43 -0.69
N VAL A 113 -7.22 3.15 -1.81
CA VAL A 113 -7.89 2.62 -3.02
C VAL A 113 -7.32 1.27 -3.49
N PRO A 114 -5.99 1.00 -3.48
CA PRO A 114 -5.46 -0.31 -3.87
C PRO A 114 -6.04 -1.50 -3.09
N VAL A 115 -6.55 -1.32 -1.87
CA VAL A 115 -7.12 -2.38 -1.02
C VAL A 115 -8.29 -3.11 -1.71
N VAL A 116 -8.93 -2.48 -2.69
CA VAL A 116 -9.94 -3.14 -3.55
C VAL A 116 -9.45 -4.44 -4.19
N ARG A 117 -8.13 -4.60 -4.37
CA ARG A 117 -7.50 -5.82 -4.90
C ARG A 117 -7.60 -7.02 -3.93
N ASN A 118 -7.87 -6.80 -2.65
CA ASN A 118 -7.97 -7.85 -1.62
C ASN A 118 -9.30 -7.80 -0.83
N CYS A 119 -10.41 -7.43 -1.48
CA CYS A 119 -11.74 -7.46 -0.84
C CYS A 119 -12.83 -8.00 -1.77
N ARG A 120 -13.93 -8.52 -1.20
CA ARG A 120 -15.11 -8.98 -1.96
C ARG A 120 -16.08 -7.85 -2.27
N LYS A 121 -16.23 -6.89 -1.35
CA LYS A 121 -17.08 -5.71 -1.51
C LYS A 121 -16.31 -4.44 -1.18
N ALA A 122 -16.36 -3.45 -2.07
CA ALA A 122 -15.76 -2.14 -1.85
C ALA A 122 -16.83 -1.05 -1.84
N ILE A 123 -16.90 -0.27 -0.76
CA ILE A 123 -17.76 0.90 -0.63
C ILE A 123 -16.89 2.14 -0.74
N LEU A 124 -16.93 2.79 -1.92
CA LEU A 124 -16.11 3.95 -2.26
C LEU A 124 -16.96 5.18 -2.59
N ASN A 125 -18.24 5.16 -2.20
CA ASN A 125 -19.18 6.22 -2.53
C ASN A 125 -18.85 7.50 -1.78
N SER A 126 -19.04 8.66 -2.43
CA SER A 126 -18.77 9.98 -1.84
C SER A 126 -17.34 10.13 -1.28
N CYS A 127 -16.35 9.45 -1.89
CA CYS A 127 -14.95 9.49 -1.43
C CYS A 127 -14.08 10.54 -2.12
N ASP A 128 -14.65 11.39 -2.99
CA ASP A 128 -13.94 12.38 -3.83
C ASP A 128 -12.84 11.74 -4.69
N LEU A 129 -13.16 10.55 -5.22
CA LEU A 129 -12.33 9.86 -6.19
C LEU A 129 -12.38 10.58 -7.54
N ARG A 130 -11.25 10.56 -8.24
CA ARG A 130 -11.05 11.16 -9.56
C ARG A 130 -10.38 10.16 -10.50
N GLU A 131 -10.12 10.59 -11.74
CA GLU A 131 -9.52 9.80 -12.82
C GLU A 131 -8.35 8.90 -12.39
N LYS A 132 -7.38 9.41 -11.61
CA LYS A 132 -6.23 8.61 -11.13
C LYS A 132 -6.61 7.35 -10.35
N SER A 133 -7.73 7.38 -9.62
CA SER A 133 -8.21 6.21 -8.88
C SER A 133 -8.83 5.18 -9.82
N CYS A 134 -9.33 5.61 -10.99
CA CYS A 134 -9.92 4.73 -11.98
C CYS A 134 -8.89 3.80 -12.64
N GLU A 135 -7.62 4.21 -12.77
CA GLU A 135 -6.54 3.34 -13.24
C GLU A 135 -6.35 2.14 -12.29
N ILE A 136 -6.30 2.40 -10.98
CA ILE A 136 -6.15 1.37 -9.93
C ILE A 136 -7.37 0.44 -9.93
N LEU A 137 -8.57 1.01 -9.98
CA LEU A 137 -9.83 0.25 -10.00
C LEU A 137 -9.95 -0.60 -11.27
N ALA A 138 -9.65 -0.04 -12.44
CA ALA A 138 -9.66 -0.78 -13.70
C ALA A 138 -8.65 -1.93 -13.69
N SER A 139 -7.44 -1.70 -13.17
CA SER A 139 -6.44 -2.74 -12.97
C SER A 139 -6.93 -3.86 -12.05
N ALA A 140 -7.60 -3.52 -10.95
CA ALA A 140 -8.18 -4.50 -10.03
C ALA A 140 -9.30 -5.32 -10.67
N LEU A 141 -10.13 -4.71 -11.53
CA LEU A 141 -11.19 -5.40 -12.29
C LEU A 141 -10.62 -6.34 -13.37
N GLN A 142 -9.48 -6.00 -13.97
CA GLN A 142 -8.85 -6.80 -15.02
C GLN A 142 -8.06 -7.99 -14.48
N SER A 143 -7.76 -8.01 -13.17
CA SER A 143 -6.98 -9.08 -12.56
C SER A 143 -7.78 -10.38 -12.49
N SER A 144 -7.22 -11.46 -13.05
CA SER A 144 -7.82 -12.80 -13.04
C SER A 144 -8.05 -13.35 -11.63
N ASN A 145 -7.27 -12.89 -10.65
CA ASN A 145 -7.36 -13.31 -9.25
C ASN A 145 -8.19 -12.36 -8.38
N SER A 146 -8.87 -11.37 -8.97
CA SER A 146 -9.63 -10.39 -8.19
C SER A 146 -10.77 -11.05 -7.38
N PRO A 147 -10.79 -10.86 -6.04
CA PRO A 147 -11.89 -11.32 -5.20
C PRO A 147 -13.12 -10.41 -5.28
N LEU A 148 -13.00 -9.21 -5.85
CA LEU A 148 -14.04 -8.18 -5.87
C LEU A 148 -15.28 -8.64 -6.64
N ARG A 149 -16.45 -8.47 -6.02
CA ARG A 149 -17.78 -8.81 -6.54
C ARG A 149 -18.75 -7.64 -6.51
N ASP A 150 -18.67 -6.78 -5.51
CA ASP A 150 -19.52 -5.59 -5.39
C ASP A 150 -18.66 -4.33 -5.24
N LEU A 151 -18.95 -3.29 -6.03
CA LEU A 151 -18.20 -2.03 -6.02
C LEU A 151 -19.16 -0.85 -6.08
N ASP A 152 -19.26 -0.06 -5.01
CA ASP A 152 -20.05 1.18 -5.02
C ASP A 152 -19.15 2.39 -5.28
N LEU A 153 -19.32 3.03 -6.43
CA LEU A 153 -18.62 4.27 -6.83
C LEU A 153 -19.52 5.50 -6.84
N SER A 154 -20.75 5.39 -6.31
CA SER A 154 -21.76 6.45 -6.37
C SER A 154 -21.25 7.77 -5.78
N PHE A 155 -21.76 8.90 -6.27
CA PHE A 155 -21.40 10.23 -5.79
C PHE A 155 -19.90 10.57 -5.86
N ASN A 156 -19.17 10.03 -6.86
CA ASN A 156 -17.83 10.47 -7.22
C ASN A 156 -17.82 11.16 -8.58
N TYR A 157 -16.95 12.16 -8.76
CA TYR A 157 -16.74 12.82 -10.05
C TYR A 157 -15.54 12.21 -10.76
N LEU A 158 -15.78 11.12 -11.48
CA LEU A 158 -14.73 10.34 -12.14
C LEU A 158 -14.26 10.94 -13.47
N GLY A 159 -15.09 11.79 -14.09
CA GLY A 159 -14.85 12.35 -15.42
C GLY A 159 -14.92 11.30 -16.54
N ASP A 160 -15.01 11.77 -17.80
CA ASP A 160 -15.14 10.88 -18.96
C ASP A 160 -13.93 9.95 -19.13
N ALA A 161 -12.72 10.45 -18.84
CA ALA A 161 -11.52 9.63 -18.92
C ALA A 161 -11.52 8.52 -17.86
N GLY A 162 -11.91 8.84 -16.63
CA GLY A 162 -12.05 7.86 -15.56
C GLY A 162 -13.10 6.78 -15.87
N VAL A 163 -14.26 7.20 -16.38
CA VAL A 163 -15.32 6.26 -16.81
C VAL A 163 -14.83 5.36 -17.95
N LYS A 164 -14.10 5.88 -18.94
CA LYS A 164 -13.52 5.05 -20.03
C LYS A 164 -12.57 3.97 -19.49
N LEU A 165 -11.72 4.31 -18.52
CA LEU A 165 -10.82 3.34 -17.86
C LEU A 165 -11.62 2.24 -17.15
N LEU A 166 -12.66 2.62 -16.40
CA LEU A 166 -13.52 1.66 -15.72
C LEU A 166 -14.27 0.76 -16.70
N CYS A 167 -14.82 1.31 -17.79
CA CYS A 167 -15.46 0.51 -18.84
C CYS A 167 -14.50 -0.53 -19.43
N ALA A 168 -13.25 -0.17 -19.70
CA ALA A 168 -12.24 -1.13 -20.17
C ALA A 168 -11.98 -2.24 -19.14
N GLY A 169 -11.95 -1.89 -17.84
CA GLY A 169 -11.83 -2.87 -16.77
C GLY A 169 -13.03 -3.82 -16.67
N LEU A 170 -14.24 -3.28 -16.79
CA LEU A 170 -15.50 -4.04 -16.74
C LEU A 170 -15.67 -4.97 -17.94
N MET A 171 -15.19 -4.57 -19.12
CA MET A 171 -15.23 -5.38 -20.35
C MET A 171 -14.18 -6.50 -20.38
N SER A 172 -13.26 -6.54 -19.42
CA SER A 172 -12.26 -7.60 -19.35
C SER A 172 -12.91 -8.96 -19.11
N PRO A 173 -12.48 -10.03 -19.80
CA PRO A 173 -12.97 -11.39 -19.53
C PRO A 173 -12.63 -11.88 -18.11
N ASN A 174 -11.67 -11.22 -17.45
CA ASN A 174 -11.29 -11.51 -16.07
C ASN A 174 -12.17 -10.79 -15.04
N CYS A 175 -13.02 -9.85 -15.47
CA CYS A 175 -13.87 -9.11 -14.56
C CYS A 175 -14.93 -10.06 -13.96
N LYS A 176 -14.90 -10.19 -12.63
CA LYS A 176 -15.84 -11.03 -11.86
C LYS A 176 -16.86 -10.19 -11.08
N LEU A 177 -16.93 -8.89 -11.36
CA LEU A 177 -17.85 -7.98 -10.69
C LEU A 177 -19.30 -8.37 -11.01
N GLN A 178 -20.13 -8.42 -9.98
CA GLN A 178 -21.55 -8.80 -10.04
C GLN A 178 -22.45 -7.58 -9.86
N ARG A 179 -22.02 -6.59 -9.07
CA ARG A 179 -22.75 -5.33 -8.85
C ARG A 179 -21.81 -4.13 -8.87
N LEU A 180 -22.30 -3.06 -9.51
CA LEU A 180 -21.67 -1.74 -9.58
C LEU A 180 -22.68 -0.67 -9.19
#